data_AF-A0A359LWH3-F1
#
_entry.id   AF-A0A359LWH3-F1
#
_cell.length_a   1.000
_cell.length_b   1.000
_cell.length_c   1.000
_cell.angle_alpha   90.00
_cell.angle_beta   90.00
_cell.angle_gamma   90.00
#
_symmetry.space_group_name_H-M   'P 1'
#
loop_
_entity.id
_entity.type
_entity.pdbx_description
1 polymer ?
#
loop_
_entity_poly.entity_id
_entity_poly.type
_entity_poly.pdbx_seq_one_letter_code
_entity_poly.pdbx_strand_id
1 'polypeptide(L)'
;MRTHGIELDAYRVAEACDVFDEVIQGSTFDTHVPVESFSLLYLNPPYDFEIGEGKNKRMERLFLEHVARWLKPGGVLVFVLPYDRIYDCRVTLTTQFRDKAIYRLTAPESVTYKQVVLFGVRRLRQERERMTDRAVNEGNWKLQQLTRSYDAIPPLPDEPDRQYAVPPAPPARLEFRGLPLDLIEDLLDNSAAWRQAQRITHAPKTEFSGRPLTPLHKGHVGLLCTSGLLNGVFGSDGDRHVAYWESVKVVDRIEEEG
;
A
#
# COMPACT_ATOMS: atom_id res chain seq x y z
N MET A 1 -3.02 -20.51 22.49
CA MET A 1 -2.99 -20.32 21.02
C MET A 1 -1.89 -19.31 20.76
N ARG A 2 -0.95 -19.57 19.85
CA ARG A 2 0.16 -18.65 19.59
C ARG A 2 -0.25 -17.62 18.54
N THR A 3 0.01 -16.37 18.81
CA THR A 3 -0.41 -15.19 18.04
C THR A 3 0.81 -14.58 17.35
N HIS A 4 0.64 -14.11 16.12
CA HIS A 4 1.72 -13.50 15.37
C HIS A 4 1.22 -12.25 14.66
N GLY A 5 2.07 -11.22 14.59
CA GLY A 5 1.78 -9.94 13.93
C GLY A 5 2.83 -9.58 12.88
N ILE A 6 2.40 -8.86 11.83
CA ILE A 6 3.30 -8.22 10.86
C ILE A 6 2.80 -6.80 10.70
N GLU A 7 3.63 -5.81 11.00
CA GLU A 7 3.28 -4.39 10.95
C GLU A 7 4.48 -3.58 10.43
N LEU A 8 4.22 -2.57 9.60
CA LEU A 8 5.25 -1.72 9.01
C LEU A 8 5.71 -0.65 10.00
N ASP A 9 4.76 -0.05 10.74
CA ASP A 9 5.00 1.08 11.63
C ASP A 9 5.67 0.64 12.94
N ALA A 10 6.84 1.21 13.25
CA ALA A 10 7.64 0.86 14.42
C ALA A 10 6.90 1.08 15.75
N TYR A 11 6.10 2.16 15.83
CA TYR A 11 5.37 2.50 17.04
C TYR A 11 4.26 1.48 17.30
N ARG A 12 3.49 1.13 16.26
CA ARG A 12 2.46 0.07 16.35
C ARG A 12 3.05 -1.31 16.61
N VAL A 13 4.25 -1.61 16.10
CA VAL A 13 4.95 -2.85 16.44
C VAL A 13 5.26 -2.90 17.94
N ALA A 14 5.75 -1.81 18.52
CA ALA A 14 6.02 -1.73 19.95
C ALA A 14 4.74 -2.01 20.77
N GLU A 15 3.62 -1.40 20.41
CA GLU A 15 2.32 -1.67 21.05
C GLU A 15 1.84 -3.12 20.83
N ALA A 16 2.06 -3.68 19.63
CA ALA A 16 1.65 -5.05 19.30
C ALA A 16 2.45 -6.11 20.08
N CYS A 17 3.73 -5.85 20.38
CA CYS A 17 4.58 -6.75 21.17
C CYS A 17 4.06 -7.00 22.59
N ASP A 18 3.21 -6.11 23.13
CA ASP A 18 2.59 -6.29 24.44
C ASP A 18 1.43 -7.32 24.43
N VAL A 19 0.88 -7.62 23.24
CA VAL A 19 -0.32 -8.48 23.09
C VAL A 19 -0.12 -9.69 22.17
N PHE A 20 0.90 -9.69 21.30
CA PHE A 20 1.24 -10.79 20.40
C PHE A 20 2.49 -11.56 20.87
N ASP A 21 2.53 -12.88 20.64
CA ASP A 21 3.70 -13.71 21.01
C ASP A 21 4.93 -13.49 20.12
N GLU A 22 4.74 -13.07 18.87
CA GLU A 22 5.80 -12.81 17.90
C GLU A 22 5.34 -11.73 16.91
N VAL A 23 6.06 -10.62 16.82
CA VAL A 23 5.75 -9.52 15.88
C VAL A 23 6.94 -9.28 14.98
N ILE A 24 6.68 -9.20 13.68
CA ILE A 24 7.66 -8.75 12.69
C ILE A 24 7.36 -7.29 12.35
N GLN A 25 8.38 -6.45 12.51
CA GLN A 25 8.38 -5.15 11.88
C GLN A 25 8.81 -5.28 10.41
N GLY A 26 7.90 -4.99 9.49
CA GLY A 26 8.20 -4.96 8.06
C GLY A 26 7.02 -5.31 7.16
N SER A 27 7.31 -5.38 5.87
CA SER A 27 6.32 -5.70 4.85
C SER A 27 5.87 -7.15 4.95
N THR A 28 4.55 -7.38 4.89
CA THR A 28 3.99 -8.73 4.73
C THR A 28 4.46 -9.41 3.45
N PHE A 29 4.72 -8.64 2.38
CA PHE A 29 5.19 -9.21 1.11
C PHE A 29 6.64 -9.73 1.17
N ASP A 30 7.42 -9.22 2.12
CA ASP A 30 8.80 -9.66 2.38
C ASP A 30 8.88 -10.69 3.52
N THR A 31 7.73 -11.07 4.08
CA THR A 31 7.63 -12.09 5.11
C THR A 31 7.28 -13.44 4.49
N HIS A 32 8.00 -14.48 4.90
CA HIS A 32 7.76 -15.83 4.44
C HIS A 32 7.20 -16.70 5.58
N VAL A 33 6.17 -17.46 5.25
CA VAL A 33 5.56 -18.45 6.13
C VAL A 33 5.30 -19.71 5.30
N PRO A 34 5.59 -20.92 5.83
CA PRO A 34 5.20 -22.15 5.16
C PRO A 34 3.70 -22.17 4.85
N VAL A 35 3.31 -22.81 3.75
CA VAL A 35 1.89 -22.93 3.39
C VAL A 35 1.11 -23.66 4.48
N GLU A 36 -0.16 -23.29 4.66
CA GLU A 36 -1.07 -23.95 5.58
C GLU A 36 -0.61 -23.95 7.06
N SER A 37 0.18 -22.95 7.46
CA SER A 37 0.72 -22.81 8.82
C SER A 37 -0.28 -22.27 9.83
N PHE A 38 -1.22 -21.42 9.42
CA PHE A 38 -2.15 -20.74 10.32
C PHE A 38 -3.58 -21.27 10.19
N SER A 39 -4.32 -21.27 11.29
CA SER A 39 -5.75 -21.62 11.33
C SER A 39 -6.69 -20.42 11.28
N LEU A 40 -6.18 -19.21 11.53
CA LEU A 40 -6.89 -17.96 11.38
C LEU A 40 -5.97 -16.91 10.77
N LEU A 41 -6.48 -16.11 9.83
CA LEU A 41 -5.82 -14.91 9.33
C LEU A 41 -6.76 -13.72 9.53
N TYR A 42 -6.28 -12.70 10.25
CA TYR A 42 -6.88 -11.38 10.31
C TYR A 42 -6.11 -10.45 9.38
N LEU A 43 -6.79 -9.85 8.40
CA LEU A 43 -6.18 -8.98 7.40
C LEU A 43 -6.85 -7.60 7.46
N ASN A 44 -6.04 -6.55 7.58
CA ASN A 44 -6.41 -5.16 7.39
C ASN A 44 -5.33 -4.47 6.55
N PRO A 45 -5.22 -4.81 5.25
CA PRO A 45 -4.13 -4.33 4.41
C PRO A 45 -4.23 -2.82 4.16
N PRO A 46 -3.14 -2.16 3.75
CA PRO A 46 -3.19 -0.77 3.31
C PRO A 46 -4.14 -0.62 2.11
N TYR A 47 -4.97 0.42 2.14
CA TYR A 47 -5.95 0.69 1.07
C TYR A 47 -5.35 1.55 -0.02
N ASP A 48 -4.53 0.94 -0.86
CA ASP A 48 -3.79 1.64 -1.90
C ASP A 48 -3.67 0.82 -3.19
N PHE A 49 -2.92 1.36 -4.15
CA PHE A 49 -2.45 0.67 -5.33
C PHE A 49 -0.99 0.26 -5.17
N GLU A 50 -0.61 -0.77 -5.90
CA GLU A 50 0.78 -1.18 -6.03
C GLU A 50 1.62 -0.04 -6.63
N ILE A 51 2.78 0.23 -6.04
CA ILE A 51 3.70 1.28 -6.49
C ILE A 51 4.59 0.75 -7.63
N GLY A 52 4.62 1.47 -8.76
CA GLY A 52 5.56 1.27 -9.86
C GLY A 52 4.95 1.48 -11.25
N GLU A 53 5.79 1.70 -12.27
CA GLU A 53 5.33 1.92 -13.65
C GLU A 53 4.51 0.73 -14.17
N GLY A 54 3.30 1.00 -14.67
CA GLY A 54 2.39 -0.03 -15.18
C GLY A 54 1.75 -0.91 -14.11
N LYS A 55 1.99 -0.65 -12.82
CA LYS A 55 1.37 -1.35 -11.69
C LYS A 55 0.18 -0.54 -11.19
N ASN A 56 -1.00 -1.11 -11.34
CA ASN A 56 -2.29 -0.51 -11.00
C ASN A 56 -3.18 -1.48 -10.21
N LYS A 57 -2.56 -2.47 -9.58
CA LYS A 57 -3.25 -3.52 -8.84
C LYS A 57 -3.59 -3.03 -7.44
N ARG A 58 -4.81 -3.30 -6.99
CA ARG A 58 -5.27 -3.03 -5.63
C ARG A 58 -4.47 -3.84 -4.60
N MET A 59 -4.00 -3.18 -3.56
CA MET A 59 -3.23 -3.79 -2.49
C MET A 59 -4.04 -4.86 -1.75
N GLU A 60 -5.34 -4.67 -1.57
CA GLU A 60 -6.23 -5.65 -0.94
C GLU A 60 -6.20 -7.01 -1.67
N ARG A 61 -6.21 -6.97 -3.01
CA ARG A 61 -6.14 -8.17 -3.85
C ARG A 61 -4.77 -8.83 -3.74
N LEU A 62 -3.70 -8.05 -3.82
CA LEU A 62 -2.33 -8.55 -3.72
C LEU A 62 -2.06 -9.19 -2.35
N PHE A 63 -2.51 -8.55 -1.28
CA PHE A 63 -2.38 -9.06 0.08
C PHE A 63 -3.07 -10.41 0.21
N LEU A 64 -4.33 -10.50 -0.20
CA LEU A 64 -5.09 -11.74 -0.12
C LEU A 64 -4.44 -12.85 -0.96
N GLU A 65 -4.00 -12.55 -2.18
CA GLU A 65 -3.30 -13.52 -3.05
C GLU A 65 -2.00 -14.02 -2.41
N HIS A 66 -1.26 -13.14 -1.72
CA HIS A 66 0.00 -13.48 -1.07
C HIS A 66 -0.20 -14.39 0.16
N VAL A 67 -1.14 -14.02 1.04
CA VAL A 67 -1.31 -14.65 2.36
C VAL A 67 -2.31 -15.81 2.39
N ALA A 68 -3.22 -15.92 1.40
CA ALA A 68 -4.28 -16.95 1.42
C ALA A 68 -3.74 -18.39 1.48
N ARG A 69 -2.51 -18.63 1.00
CA ARG A 69 -1.83 -19.92 1.08
C ARG A 69 -1.28 -20.25 2.46
N TRP A 70 -1.11 -19.27 3.34
CA TRP A 70 -0.67 -19.48 4.73
C TRP A 70 -1.78 -20.05 5.59
N LEU A 71 -3.04 -19.81 5.22
CA LEU A 71 -4.20 -20.34 5.91
C LEU A 71 -4.45 -21.80 5.52
N LYS A 72 -4.51 -22.68 6.51
CA LYS A 72 -4.77 -24.11 6.33
C LYS A 72 -6.21 -24.37 5.88
N PRO A 73 -6.47 -25.49 5.20
CA PRO A 73 -7.84 -25.92 4.90
C PRO A 73 -8.70 -26.00 6.17
N GLY A 74 -9.94 -25.48 6.09
CA GLY A 74 -10.84 -25.31 7.22
C GLY A 74 -10.53 -24.11 8.12
N GLY A 75 -9.40 -23.41 7.91
CA GLY A 75 -9.07 -22.19 8.64
C GLY A 75 -9.98 -21.01 8.28
N VAL A 76 -9.98 -19.98 9.12
CA VAL A 76 -10.88 -18.83 9.00
C VAL A 76 -10.12 -17.59 8.53
N LEU A 77 -10.65 -16.93 7.51
CA LEU A 77 -10.25 -15.60 7.08
C LEU A 77 -11.17 -14.57 7.72
N VAL A 78 -10.59 -13.54 8.31
CA VAL A 78 -11.23 -12.28 8.72
C VAL A 78 -10.56 -11.18 7.92
N PHE A 79 -11.28 -10.55 7.00
CA PHE A 79 -10.69 -9.62 6.05
C PHE A 79 -11.43 -8.28 6.07
N VAL A 80 -10.77 -7.25 6.58
CA VAL A 80 -11.25 -5.87 6.61
C VAL A 80 -10.76 -5.14 5.36
N LEU A 81 -11.70 -4.52 4.63
CA LEU A 81 -11.44 -3.80 3.38
C LEU A 81 -12.61 -2.86 3.05
N PRO A 82 -12.45 -1.88 2.14
CA PRO A 82 -13.58 -1.11 1.62
C PRO A 82 -14.53 -2.02 0.83
N TYR A 83 -15.84 -1.81 0.99
CA TYR A 83 -16.86 -2.73 0.46
C TYR A 83 -16.77 -2.98 -1.06
N ASP A 84 -16.38 -1.96 -1.81
CA ASP A 84 -16.27 -2.00 -3.27
C ASP A 84 -15.03 -2.77 -3.76
N ARG A 85 -14.05 -3.01 -2.88
CA ARG A 85 -12.82 -3.76 -3.18
C ARG A 85 -12.97 -5.28 -3.04
N ILE A 86 -14.09 -5.76 -2.48
CA ILE A 86 -14.38 -7.20 -2.44
C ILE A 86 -14.39 -7.80 -3.85
N TYR A 87 -14.91 -7.06 -4.83
CA TYR A 87 -14.98 -7.55 -6.21
C TYR A 87 -13.60 -7.71 -6.87
N ASP A 88 -12.62 -6.88 -6.49
CA ASP A 88 -11.23 -7.03 -6.93
C ASP A 88 -10.63 -8.35 -6.42
N CYS A 89 -11.06 -8.80 -5.25
CA CYS A 89 -10.62 -10.05 -4.60
C CYS A 89 -11.43 -11.29 -5.01
N ARG A 90 -12.45 -11.16 -5.86
CA ARG A 90 -13.47 -12.20 -6.12
C ARG A 90 -12.89 -13.54 -6.57
N VAL A 91 -11.85 -13.54 -7.39
CA VAL A 91 -11.26 -14.79 -7.92
C VAL A 91 -10.76 -15.65 -6.77
N THR A 92 -9.97 -15.06 -5.88
CA THR A 92 -9.44 -15.73 -4.69
C THR A 92 -10.57 -16.03 -3.68
N LEU A 93 -11.45 -15.07 -3.40
CA LEU A 93 -12.56 -15.26 -2.44
C LEU A 93 -13.55 -16.35 -2.85
N THR A 94 -13.83 -16.49 -4.15
CA THR A 94 -14.75 -17.52 -4.67
C THR A 94 -14.09 -18.89 -4.69
N THR A 95 -12.86 -18.96 -5.21
CA THR A 95 -12.16 -20.24 -5.45
C THR A 95 -11.53 -20.81 -4.18
N GLN A 96 -11.07 -19.97 -3.25
CA GLN A 96 -10.30 -20.41 -2.09
C GLN A 96 -11.14 -20.49 -0.81
N PHE A 97 -12.30 -19.81 -0.76
CA PHE A 97 -13.11 -19.67 0.46
C PHE A 97 -14.59 -20.03 0.27
N ARG A 98 -15.18 -20.65 1.29
CA ARG A 98 -16.61 -20.96 1.44
C ARG A 98 -17.21 -20.31 2.69
N ASP A 99 -18.51 -20.50 2.88
CA ASP A 99 -19.23 -20.06 4.09
C ASP A 99 -19.00 -18.59 4.45
N LYS A 100 -19.02 -17.74 3.42
CA LYS A 100 -18.72 -16.33 3.55
C LYS A 100 -19.83 -15.57 4.27
N ALA A 101 -19.45 -14.58 5.07
CA ALA A 101 -20.32 -13.56 5.64
C ALA A 101 -19.67 -12.19 5.40
N ILE A 102 -20.48 -11.16 5.15
CA ILE A 102 -19.99 -9.80 4.92
C ILE A 102 -20.83 -8.86 5.77
N TYR A 103 -20.17 -8.05 6.58
CA TYR A 103 -20.82 -7.08 7.46
C TYR A 103 -20.16 -5.71 7.30
N ARG A 104 -20.95 -4.64 7.34
CA ARG A 104 -20.38 -3.29 7.46
C ARG A 104 -19.94 -3.03 8.89
N LEU A 105 -18.76 -2.43 9.03
CA LEU A 105 -18.25 -1.99 10.32
C LEU A 105 -18.93 -0.69 10.75
N THR A 106 -19.18 -0.54 12.04
CA THR A 106 -20.03 0.53 12.61
C THR A 106 -19.24 1.62 13.32
N ALA A 107 -17.95 1.42 13.57
CA ALA A 107 -17.09 2.46 14.13
C ALA A 107 -17.04 3.70 13.20
N PRO A 108 -17.01 4.94 13.74
CA PRO A 108 -17.09 6.16 12.92
C PRO A 108 -16.05 6.24 11.80
N GLU A 109 -14.81 5.85 12.09
CA GLU A 109 -13.72 5.80 11.10
C GLU A 109 -14.01 4.78 10.00
N SER A 110 -14.48 3.58 10.38
CA SER A 110 -14.86 2.54 9.43
C SER A 110 -16.02 2.94 8.52
N VAL A 111 -17.01 3.68 9.06
CA VAL A 111 -18.13 4.21 8.27
C VAL A 111 -17.64 5.24 7.25
N THR A 112 -16.74 6.15 7.67
CA THR A 112 -16.14 7.17 6.80
C THR A 112 -15.46 6.54 5.58
N TYR A 113 -14.75 5.43 5.77
CA TYR A 113 -14.07 4.70 4.71
C TYR A 113 -14.91 3.56 4.09
N LYS A 114 -16.20 3.44 4.45
CA LYS A 114 -17.12 2.38 3.99
C LYS A 114 -16.53 0.98 4.11
N GLN A 115 -15.86 0.72 5.22
CA GLN A 115 -15.22 -0.55 5.51
C GLN A 115 -16.25 -1.63 5.84
N VAL A 116 -15.92 -2.84 5.42
CA VAL A 116 -16.63 -4.08 5.75
C VAL A 116 -15.63 -5.09 6.27
N VAL A 117 -16.13 -6.08 7.01
CA VAL A 117 -15.42 -7.30 7.33
C VAL A 117 -16.03 -8.45 6.55
N LEU A 118 -15.18 -9.21 5.86
CA LEU A 118 -15.53 -10.47 5.23
C LEU A 118 -14.97 -11.62 6.06
N PHE A 119 -15.86 -12.53 6.46
CA PHE A 119 -15.50 -13.83 7.02
C PHE A 119 -15.53 -14.88 5.91
N GLY A 120 -14.66 -15.88 5.99
CA GLY A 120 -14.71 -17.02 5.07
C GLY A 120 -13.88 -18.21 5.55
N VAL A 121 -14.34 -19.42 5.24
CA VAL A 121 -13.64 -20.66 5.60
C VAL A 121 -12.80 -21.12 4.42
N ARG A 122 -11.51 -21.40 4.65
CA ARG A 122 -10.61 -21.94 3.64
C ARG A 122 -11.13 -23.29 3.14
N ARG A 123 -11.40 -23.38 1.84
CA ARG A 123 -11.86 -24.63 1.20
C ARG A 123 -10.79 -25.72 1.30
N LEU A 124 -11.26 -26.96 1.44
CA LEU A 124 -10.44 -28.15 1.25
C LEU A 124 -9.96 -28.24 -0.19
N ARG A 125 -8.80 -28.86 -0.41
CA ARG A 125 -8.24 -29.06 -1.75
C ARG A 125 -9.23 -29.73 -2.71
N GLN A 126 -9.90 -30.79 -2.25
CA GLN A 126 -10.91 -31.52 -3.04
C GLN A 126 -12.11 -30.65 -3.42
N GLU A 127 -12.54 -29.75 -2.54
CA GLU A 127 -13.64 -28.82 -2.84
C GLU A 127 -13.26 -27.85 -3.97
N ARG A 128 -11.99 -27.42 -4.00
CA ARG A 128 -11.46 -26.52 -5.03
C ARG A 128 -11.34 -27.22 -6.38
N GLU A 129 -10.81 -28.44 -6.39
CA GLU A 129 -10.62 -29.23 -7.63
C GLU A 129 -11.95 -29.61 -8.30
N ARG A 130 -13.04 -29.67 -7.52
CA ARG A 130 -14.40 -29.94 -8.04
C ARG A 130 -15.15 -28.69 -8.49
N MET A 131 -14.57 -27.49 -8.35
CA MET A 131 -15.25 -26.26 -8.78
C MET A 131 -15.33 -26.21 -10.31
N THR A 132 -16.55 -26.09 -10.81
CA THR A 132 -16.80 -25.83 -12.24
C THR A 132 -16.74 -24.34 -12.53
N ASP A 133 -16.48 -23.98 -13.78
CA ASP A 133 -16.51 -22.57 -14.23
C ASP A 133 -17.86 -21.90 -13.92
N ARG A 134 -18.94 -22.68 -14.02
CA ARG A 134 -20.28 -22.22 -13.63
C ARG A 134 -20.34 -21.84 -12.15
N ALA A 135 -19.85 -22.70 -11.25
CA ALA A 135 -19.85 -22.41 -9.82
C ALA A 135 -18.96 -21.21 -9.47
N VAL A 136 -17.84 -21.02 -10.18
CA VAL A 136 -16.98 -19.84 -10.03
C VAL A 136 -17.70 -18.57 -10.48
N ASN A 137 -18.39 -18.60 -11.62
CA ASN A 137 -19.14 -17.46 -12.13
C ASN A 137 -20.32 -17.09 -11.22
N GLU A 138 -21.08 -18.08 -10.75
CA GLU A 138 -22.17 -17.87 -9.78
C GLU A 138 -21.66 -17.27 -8.47
N GLY A 139 -20.52 -17.74 -7.96
CA GLY A 139 -19.89 -17.20 -6.76
C GLY A 139 -19.43 -15.75 -6.93
N ASN A 140 -18.78 -15.43 -8.05
CA ASN A 140 -18.35 -14.07 -8.38
C ASN A 140 -19.55 -13.12 -8.52
N TRP A 141 -20.61 -13.57 -9.20
CA TRP A 141 -21.84 -12.79 -9.33
C TRP A 141 -22.50 -12.55 -7.97
N LYS A 142 -22.56 -13.57 -7.10
CA LYS A 142 -23.13 -13.42 -5.75
C LYS A 142 -22.36 -12.42 -4.90
N LEU A 143 -21.02 -12.44 -4.94
CA LEU A 143 -20.19 -11.44 -4.27
C LEU A 143 -20.52 -10.04 -4.77
N GLN A 144 -20.57 -9.84 -6.10
CA GLN A 144 -20.90 -8.56 -6.70
C GLN A 144 -22.28 -8.05 -6.27
N GLN A 145 -23.29 -8.92 -6.20
CA GLN A 145 -24.64 -8.53 -5.77
C GLN A 145 -24.67 -8.12 -4.30
N LEU A 146 -24.01 -8.89 -3.42
CA LEU A 146 -23.96 -8.60 -1.99
C LEU A 146 -23.21 -7.31 -1.66
N THR A 147 -22.26 -6.91 -2.51
CA THR A 147 -21.43 -5.71 -2.30
C THR A 147 -21.77 -4.58 -3.26
N ARG A 148 -22.95 -4.61 -3.89
CA ARG A 148 -23.38 -3.59 -4.86
C ARG A 148 -23.63 -2.23 -4.22
N SER A 149 -24.19 -2.22 -3.01
CA SER A 149 -24.48 -1.00 -2.24
C SER A 149 -24.05 -1.21 -0.80
N TYR A 150 -23.27 -0.26 -0.27
CA TYR A 150 -22.77 -0.31 1.10
C TYR A 150 -23.91 -0.37 2.13
N ASP A 151 -24.95 0.44 1.95
CA ASP A 151 -26.07 0.53 2.90
C ASP A 151 -26.95 -0.71 2.93
N ALA A 152 -26.87 -1.56 1.90
CA ALA A 152 -27.57 -2.84 1.84
C ALA A 152 -26.82 -3.97 2.59
N ILE A 153 -25.57 -3.74 2.99
CA ILE A 153 -24.78 -4.70 3.75
C ILE A 153 -25.21 -4.61 5.22
N PRO A 154 -25.54 -5.74 5.88
CA PRO A 154 -25.95 -5.72 7.28
C PRO A 154 -24.80 -5.20 8.17
N PRO A 155 -25.08 -4.39 9.20
CA PRO A 155 -24.08 -4.06 10.21
C PRO A 155 -23.60 -5.32 10.91
N LEU A 156 -22.33 -5.33 11.32
CA LEU A 156 -21.84 -6.37 12.22
C LEU A 156 -22.62 -6.27 13.54
N PRO A 157 -23.35 -7.31 13.95
CA PRO A 157 -24.15 -7.25 15.17
C PRO A 157 -23.24 -7.29 16.42
N ASP A 158 -23.71 -6.68 17.50
CA ASP A 158 -23.01 -6.71 18.80
C ASP A 158 -23.02 -8.13 19.40
N GLU A 159 -24.07 -8.91 19.13
CA GLU A 159 -24.16 -10.32 19.46
C GLU A 159 -23.81 -11.19 18.25
N PRO A 160 -22.98 -12.24 18.40
CA PRO A 160 -22.57 -13.07 17.28
C PRO A 160 -23.75 -13.87 16.72
N ASP A 161 -24.13 -13.57 15.48
CA ASP A 161 -25.15 -14.31 14.71
C ASP A 161 -24.56 -15.55 14.00
N ARG A 162 -23.23 -15.69 14.02
CA ARG A 162 -22.50 -16.77 13.35
C ARG A 162 -21.27 -17.18 14.13
N GLN A 163 -20.96 -18.48 14.09
CA GLN A 163 -19.76 -19.05 14.71
C GLN A 163 -18.96 -19.82 13.67
N TYR A 164 -17.63 -19.70 13.77
CA TYR A 164 -16.68 -20.38 12.91
C TYR A 164 -15.77 -21.27 13.74
N ALA A 165 -15.70 -22.56 13.37
CA ALA A 165 -14.75 -23.47 14.00
C ALA A 165 -13.34 -23.22 13.46
N VAL A 166 -12.41 -22.84 14.35
CA VAL A 166 -11.01 -22.64 14.01
C VAL A 166 -10.25 -23.95 14.31
N PRO A 167 -9.68 -24.64 13.31
CA PRO A 167 -8.97 -25.89 13.54
C PRO A 167 -7.67 -25.64 14.33
N PRO A 168 -7.20 -26.60 15.15
CA PRO A 168 -5.89 -26.50 15.77
C PRO A 168 -4.78 -26.47 14.70
N ALA A 169 -3.72 -25.71 14.95
CA ALA A 169 -2.54 -25.61 14.11
C ALA A 169 -1.27 -25.84 14.93
N PRO A 170 -0.24 -26.50 14.38
CA PRO A 170 1.07 -26.57 15.02
C PRO A 170 1.70 -25.17 15.10
N PRO A 171 2.73 -24.98 15.94
CA PRO A 171 3.49 -23.74 15.94
C PRO A 171 4.02 -23.42 14.53
N ALA A 172 3.77 -22.19 14.08
CA ALA A 172 4.35 -21.64 12.88
C ALA A 172 5.57 -20.77 13.24
N ARG A 173 6.43 -20.53 12.26
CA ARG A 173 7.51 -19.55 12.35
C ARG A 173 7.39 -18.58 11.18
N LEU A 174 7.56 -17.30 11.46
CA LEU A 174 7.65 -16.29 10.42
C LEU A 174 9.13 -15.98 10.14
N GLU A 175 9.45 -15.79 8.87
CA GLU A 175 10.79 -15.37 8.45
C GLU A 175 10.69 -14.07 7.68
N PHE A 176 11.20 -12.98 8.25
CA PHE A 176 11.36 -11.72 7.53
C PHE A 176 12.61 -11.77 6.65
N ARG A 177 12.47 -11.44 5.37
CA ARG A 177 13.59 -11.40 4.40
C ARG A 177 13.73 -10.03 3.72
N GLY A 178 13.01 -9.03 4.19
CA GLY A 178 13.08 -7.67 3.68
C GLY A 178 14.28 -6.91 4.22
N LEU A 179 14.42 -5.67 3.77
CA LEU A 179 15.39 -4.73 4.31
C LEU A 179 14.88 -4.16 5.65
N PRO A 180 15.76 -3.97 6.66
CA PRO A 180 15.39 -3.30 7.90
C PRO A 180 15.32 -1.78 7.64
N LEU A 181 14.23 -1.31 7.04
CA LEU A 181 14.11 0.06 6.50
C LEU A 181 14.40 1.13 7.56
N ASP A 182 13.86 0.99 8.77
CA ASP A 182 14.09 1.93 9.87
C ASP A 182 15.57 2.01 10.27
N LEU A 183 16.24 0.86 10.40
CA LEU A 183 17.68 0.85 10.67
C LEU A 183 18.46 1.49 9.51
N ILE A 184 18.01 1.28 8.27
CA ILE A 184 18.62 1.93 7.10
C ILE A 184 18.40 3.44 7.16
N GLU A 185 17.21 3.92 7.53
CA GLU A 185 16.87 5.33 7.69
C GLU A 185 17.73 5.99 8.79
N ASP A 186 17.83 5.36 9.96
CA ASP A 186 18.67 5.79 11.07
C ASP A 186 20.16 5.90 10.69
N LEU A 187 20.62 5.03 9.80
CA LEU A 187 22.02 5.00 9.33
C LEU A 187 22.24 5.84 8.07
N LEU A 188 21.17 6.26 7.37
CA LEU A 188 21.25 6.87 6.04
C LEU A 188 22.05 8.17 6.09
N ASP A 189 21.78 9.01 7.10
CA ASP A 189 22.42 10.32 7.27
C ASP A 189 23.95 10.24 7.37
N ASN A 190 24.46 9.16 7.95
CA ASN A 190 25.90 8.93 8.11
C ASN A 190 26.53 8.14 6.95
N SER A 191 25.71 7.63 6.02
CA SER A 191 26.17 6.76 4.95
C SER A 191 27.02 7.51 3.91
N ALA A 192 28.02 6.81 3.36
CA ALA A 192 28.84 7.36 2.28
C ALA A 192 28.01 7.64 1.02
N ALA A 193 27.00 6.80 0.75
CA ALA A 193 26.09 6.96 -0.38
C ALA A 193 25.27 8.25 -0.25
N TRP A 194 24.70 8.51 0.93
CA TRP A 194 23.95 9.75 1.19
C TRP A 194 24.82 10.99 1.03
N ARG A 195 26.04 10.99 1.59
CA ARG A 195 26.99 12.11 1.41
C ARG A 195 27.36 12.38 -0.05
N GLN A 196 27.36 11.36 -0.91
CA GLN A 196 27.58 11.55 -2.34
C GLN A 196 26.31 12.06 -3.03
N ALA A 197 25.15 11.46 -2.73
CA ALA A 197 23.86 11.87 -3.27
C ALA A 197 23.55 13.33 -2.94
N GLN A 198 23.79 13.78 -1.70
CA GLN A 198 23.61 15.17 -1.27
C GLN A 198 24.37 16.17 -2.14
N ARG A 199 25.55 15.84 -2.67
CA ARG A 199 26.30 16.76 -3.55
C ARG A 199 25.60 17.00 -4.88
N ILE A 200 24.73 16.09 -5.30
CA ILE A 200 23.98 16.16 -6.55
C ILE A 200 22.58 16.71 -6.27
N THR A 201 21.88 16.18 -5.28
CA THR A 201 20.49 16.53 -4.95
C THR A 201 20.36 17.84 -4.18
N HIS A 202 21.40 18.22 -3.42
CA HIS A 202 21.49 19.47 -2.66
C HIS A 202 22.70 20.31 -3.11
N ALA A 203 23.09 20.17 -4.38
CA ALA A 203 24.10 21.04 -4.97
C ALA A 203 23.70 22.50 -4.70
N PRO A 204 24.55 23.32 -4.06
CA PRO A 204 24.22 24.71 -3.81
C PRO A 204 23.88 25.39 -5.13
N LYS A 205 22.70 26.02 -5.19
CA LYS A 205 22.33 26.85 -6.34
C LYS A 205 23.38 27.94 -6.47
N THR A 206 23.82 28.22 -7.70
CA THR A 206 24.78 29.29 -7.96
C THR A 206 24.19 30.62 -7.51
N GLU A 207 24.59 31.10 -6.34
CA GLU A 207 24.23 32.44 -5.87
C GLU A 207 25.16 33.44 -6.55
N PHE A 208 24.59 34.28 -7.41
CA PHE A 208 25.30 35.41 -7.98
C PHE A 208 24.95 36.66 -7.18
N SER A 209 25.93 37.24 -6.49
CA SER A 209 25.82 38.58 -5.91
C SER A 209 26.75 39.53 -6.65
N GLY A 210 26.18 40.64 -7.14
CA GLY A 210 26.93 41.66 -7.84
C GLY A 210 26.16 42.97 -7.85
N ARG A 211 26.85 44.08 -7.58
CA ARG A 211 26.29 45.43 -7.72
C ARG A 211 26.83 46.04 -9.01
N PRO A 212 26.05 46.07 -10.10
CA PRO A 212 26.53 46.61 -11.35
C PRO A 212 26.88 48.09 -11.19
N LEU A 213 27.99 48.52 -11.80
CA LEU A 213 28.50 49.90 -11.74
C LEU A 213 27.54 50.90 -12.41
N THR A 214 26.66 50.42 -13.28
CA THR A 214 25.62 51.18 -13.97
C THR A 214 24.28 50.44 -13.90
N PRO A 215 23.13 51.14 -14.03
CA PRO A 215 21.82 50.49 -14.08
C PRO A 215 21.73 49.42 -15.18
N LEU A 216 21.09 48.29 -14.88
CA LEU A 216 20.87 47.24 -15.86
C LEU A 216 19.85 47.70 -16.91
N HIS A 217 20.22 47.61 -18.19
CA HIS A 217 19.28 47.80 -19.30
C HIS A 217 18.49 46.51 -19.56
N LYS A 218 17.34 46.63 -20.26
CA LYS A 218 16.39 45.53 -20.49
C LYS A 218 17.03 44.23 -21.03
N GLY A 219 18.01 44.35 -21.92
CA GLY A 219 18.72 43.19 -22.47
C GLY A 219 19.54 42.41 -21.42
N HIS A 220 20.15 43.11 -20.47
CA HIS A 220 20.89 42.47 -19.37
C HIS A 220 19.95 41.72 -18.44
N VAL A 221 18.78 42.31 -18.14
CA VAL A 221 17.74 41.64 -17.33
C VAL A 221 17.26 40.37 -18.01
N GLY A 222 17.00 40.42 -19.32
CA GLY A 222 16.62 39.24 -20.09
C GLY A 222 17.65 38.10 -20.02
N LEU A 223 18.94 38.43 -20.12
CA LEU A 223 20.03 37.44 -20.04
C LEU A 223 20.18 36.85 -18.63
N LEU A 224 20.03 37.66 -17.58
CA LEU A 224 20.07 37.19 -16.19
C LEU A 224 18.85 36.31 -15.86
N CYS A 225 17.67 36.61 -16.44
CA CYS A 225 16.51 35.72 -16.35
C CYS A 225 16.79 34.38 -17.03
N THR A 226 17.18 34.35 -18.31
CA THR A 226 17.31 33.09 -19.08
C THR A 226 18.45 32.20 -18.59
N SER A 227 19.48 32.77 -17.96
CA SER A 227 20.56 32.03 -17.30
C SER A 227 20.18 31.47 -15.92
N GLY A 228 18.96 31.75 -15.41
CA GLY A 228 18.48 31.30 -14.11
C GLY A 228 19.04 32.09 -12.92
N LEU A 229 19.80 33.17 -13.17
CA LEU A 229 20.41 34.00 -12.12
C LEU A 229 19.40 34.89 -11.38
N LEU A 230 18.18 35.03 -11.93
CA LEU A 230 17.06 35.70 -11.27
C LEU A 230 16.01 34.69 -10.76
N ASN A 231 16.32 33.41 -10.63
CA ASN A 231 15.37 32.46 -10.04
C ASN A 231 15.19 32.73 -8.54
N GLY A 232 13.95 32.84 -8.08
CA GLY A 232 13.71 33.09 -6.67
C GLY A 232 12.32 33.65 -6.37
N VAL A 233 12.20 34.16 -5.14
CA VAL A 233 11.01 34.80 -4.63
C VAL A 233 11.22 36.32 -4.64
N PHE A 234 10.29 37.04 -5.21
CA PHE A 234 10.28 38.50 -5.34
C PHE A 234 9.12 39.09 -4.55
N GLY A 235 9.28 40.33 -4.12
CA GLY A 235 8.24 41.05 -3.36
C GLY A 235 8.02 40.53 -1.94
N SER A 236 7.01 41.08 -1.27
CA SER A 236 6.64 40.76 0.11
C SER A 236 5.13 40.76 0.27
N ASP A 237 4.64 40.03 1.29
CA ASP A 237 3.22 39.93 1.64
C ASP A 237 2.32 39.54 0.46
N GLY A 238 1.30 40.35 0.15
CA GLY A 238 0.34 40.10 -0.92
C GLY A 238 0.91 40.19 -2.34
N ASP A 239 2.08 40.81 -2.50
CA ASP A 239 2.77 40.98 -3.78
C ASP A 239 3.97 40.03 -3.91
N ARG A 240 3.93 38.89 -3.20
CA ARG A 240 4.96 37.86 -3.31
C ARG A 240 4.78 37.08 -4.61
N HIS A 241 5.83 37.06 -5.42
CA HIS A 241 5.89 36.32 -6.68
C HIS A 241 7.03 35.31 -6.64
N VAL A 242 6.84 34.16 -7.29
CA VAL A 242 7.90 33.18 -7.53
C VAL A 242 8.18 33.17 -9.01
N ALA A 243 9.46 33.24 -9.38
CA ALA A 243 9.86 33.12 -10.76
C ALA A 243 11.03 32.16 -10.92
N TYR A 244 10.93 31.32 -11.95
CA TYR A 244 11.89 30.28 -12.26
C TYR A 244 12.06 30.20 -13.78
N TRP A 245 13.30 30.34 -14.23
CA TRP A 245 13.74 30.30 -15.60
C TRP A 245 14.87 29.29 -15.72
N GLU A 246 14.81 28.47 -16.76
CA GLU A 246 15.81 27.45 -17.04
C GLU A 246 16.12 27.45 -18.54
N SER A 247 17.41 27.31 -18.87
CA SER A 247 17.84 27.13 -20.25
C SER A 247 17.69 25.66 -20.64
N VAL A 248 16.68 25.35 -21.45
CA VAL A 248 16.49 24.00 -21.98
C VAL A 248 17.13 23.92 -23.36
N LYS A 249 18.14 23.06 -23.52
CA LYS A 249 18.72 22.76 -24.83
C LYS A 249 17.77 21.82 -25.58
N VAL A 250 17.10 22.33 -26.60
CA VAL A 250 16.34 21.52 -27.56
C VAL A 250 17.31 21.06 -28.65
N VAL A 251 17.38 19.74 -28.88
CA VAL A 251 18.12 19.15 -30.00
C VAL A 251 17.10 18.56 -30.95
N ASP A 252 16.82 19.29 -32.03
CA ASP A 252 15.99 18.77 -33.12
C ASP A 252 16.80 17.72 -33.87
N ARG A 253 16.40 16.44 -33.76
CA ARG A 253 16.91 15.37 -34.62
C ARG A 253 16.03 15.32 -35.87
N ILE A 254 16.60 15.73 -36.99
CA ILE A 254 16.04 15.47 -38.30
C ILE A 254 16.71 14.19 -38.79
N GLU A 255 15.98 13.08 -38.80
CA GLU A 255 16.40 11.87 -39.51
C GLU A 255 16.05 12.06 -40.98
N GLU A 256 17.06 12.16 -41.85
CA GLU A 256 16.85 12.04 -43.29
C GLU A 256 16.63 10.55 -43.60
N GLU A 257 15.40 10.20 -44.00
CA GLU A 257 15.11 8.89 -44.59
C GLU A 257 15.87 8.77 -45.92
N GLY A 258 16.83 7.83 -45.95
CA GLY A 258 17.53 7.39 -47.16
C GLY A 258 16.85 6.21 -47.84
#